data_AF-A0A962VA62-F1
#
_entry.id   AF-A0A962VA62-F1
#
_cell.length_a   1.000
_cell.length_b   1.000
_cell.length_c   1.000
_cell.angle_alpha   90.00
_cell.angle_beta   90.00
_cell.angle_gamma   90.00
#
_symmetry.space_group_name_H-M   'P 1'
#
loop_
_entity.id
_entity.type
_entity.pdbx_description
1 polymer ?
#
loop_
_entity_poly.entity_id
_entity_poly.type
_entity_poly.pdbx_seq_one_letter_code
_entity_poly.pdbx_strand_id
1 'polypeptide(L)'
;MSDLAPVELTTTPPVPVLPDVGIVAGIPEDEYHALPRLSQSSIKTLLRSPSHYKHGERKETAAMKQGSLIDIALTEPERLDADYHVVPAGFRMDPRTKAYQA
;
A
#
# COMPACT_ATOMS: atom_id res chain seq x y z
N MET A 1 -18.31 37.10 14.08
CA MET A 1 -16.84 37.24 14.07
C MET A 1 -16.35 36.80 15.42
N SER A 2 -15.39 35.91 15.63
CA SER A 2 -14.58 35.01 14.82
C SER A 2 -13.86 34.18 15.87
N ASP A 3 -13.84 32.85 15.77
CA ASP A 3 -12.82 32.06 16.44
C ASP A 3 -12.70 30.70 15.74
N LEU A 4 -11.95 30.70 14.65
CA LEU A 4 -11.40 29.48 14.07
C LEU A 4 -9.99 29.36 14.63
N ALA A 5 -9.81 28.44 15.58
CA ALA A 5 -8.48 28.07 16.06
C ALA A 5 -7.59 27.68 14.86
N PRO A 6 -6.31 28.10 14.85
CA PRO A 6 -5.40 27.71 13.79
C PRO A 6 -5.21 26.20 13.85
N VAL A 7 -5.62 25.51 12.78
CA VAL A 7 -5.29 24.10 12.59
C VAL A 7 -3.77 24.05 12.40
N GLU A 8 -3.04 23.66 13.45
CA GLU A 8 -1.61 23.41 13.34
C GLU A 8 -1.39 22.34 12.27
N LEU A 9 -0.74 22.76 11.17
CA LEU A 9 -0.22 21.89 10.14
C LEU A 9 0.83 21.01 10.79
N THR A 10 0.41 19.82 11.23
CA THR A 10 1.30 18.80 11.77
C THR A 10 2.44 18.59 10.77
N THR A 11 3.67 18.72 11.27
CA THR A 11 4.88 18.64 10.47
C THR A 11 4.93 17.25 9.84
N THR A 12 4.60 17.18 8.56
CA THR A 12 4.63 15.95 7.77
C THR A 12 6.07 15.42 7.80
N PRO A 13 6.30 14.10 8.00
CA PRO A 13 7.63 13.52 7.89
C PRO A 13 8.29 13.92 6.56
N PRO A 14 9.63 13.96 6.47
CA PRO A 14 10.33 14.46 5.29
C PRO A 14 9.89 13.67 4.06
N VAL A 15 9.00 14.28 3.26
CA VAL A 15 8.47 13.70 2.04
C VAL A 15 9.61 13.75 1.02
N PRO A 16 9.92 12.67 0.30
CA PRO A 16 10.86 12.74 -0.81
C PRO A 16 10.39 13.82 -1.78
N VAL A 17 11.29 14.74 -2.13
CA VAL A 17 11.00 15.87 -3.04
C VAL A 17 10.90 15.32 -4.45
N LEU A 18 9.69 14.92 -4.84
CA LEU A 18 9.38 14.47 -6.19
C LEU A 18 9.02 15.67 -7.08
N PRO A 19 9.39 15.65 -8.38
CA PRO A 19 9.00 16.68 -9.33
C PRO A 19 7.47 16.81 -9.40
N ASP A 20 6.99 18.03 -9.69
CA ASP A 20 5.55 18.30 -9.77
C ASP A 20 4.86 17.55 -10.91
N VAL A 21 5.60 17.29 -12.00
CA VAL A 21 5.14 16.52 -13.16
C VAL A 21 6.29 15.67 -13.73
N GLY A 22 5.94 14.52 -14.29
CA GLY A 22 6.89 13.62 -14.94
C GLY A 22 6.78 12.18 -14.47
N ILE A 23 7.66 11.33 -15.01
CA ILE A 23 7.81 9.93 -14.60
C ILE A 23 9.02 9.84 -13.68
N VAL A 24 8.81 9.37 -12.45
CA VAL A 24 9.89 9.10 -11.50
C VAL A 24 10.04 7.59 -11.39
N ALA A 25 11.22 7.09 -11.70
CA ALA A 25 11.54 5.67 -11.65
C ALA A 25 12.22 5.32 -10.31
N GLY A 26 12.11 4.05 -9.92
CA GLY A 26 12.83 3.49 -8.78
C GLY A 26 12.29 3.92 -7.41
N ILE A 27 11.03 4.33 -7.31
CA ILE A 27 10.37 4.55 -6.02
C ILE A 27 9.82 3.21 -5.52
N PRO A 28 10.21 2.76 -4.32
CA PRO A 28 9.59 1.60 -3.66
C PRO A 28 8.07 1.77 -3.48
N GLU A 29 7.32 0.66 -3.54
CA GLU A 29 5.84 0.70 -3.48
C GLU A 29 5.30 1.33 -2.18
N ASP A 30 5.94 1.02 -1.06
CA ASP A 30 5.61 1.56 0.27
C ASP A 30 5.87 3.06 0.35
N GLU A 31 7.00 3.53 -0.16
CA GLU A 31 7.32 4.96 -0.27
C GLU A 31 6.34 5.69 -1.21
N TYR A 32 5.99 5.09 -2.35
CA TYR A 32 5.03 5.65 -3.30
C TYR A 32 3.65 5.87 -2.66
N HIS A 33 3.21 4.93 -1.84
CA HIS A 33 1.93 5.01 -1.13
C HIS A 33 1.96 5.88 0.13
N ALA A 34 3.14 6.14 0.70
CA ALA A 34 3.30 7.04 1.84
C ALA A 34 3.27 8.53 1.47
N LEU A 35 3.39 8.86 0.18
CA LEU A 35 3.33 10.25 -0.28
C LEU A 35 2.01 10.92 0.10
N PRO A 36 2.01 12.18 0.56
CA PRO A 36 0.81 12.96 0.81
C PRO A 36 0.20 13.48 -0.51
N ARG A 37 0.10 12.61 -1.52
CA ARG A 37 -0.45 12.88 -2.86
C ARG A 37 -1.60 11.88 -3.13
N LEU A 38 -2.54 12.30 -3.96
CA LEU A 38 -3.66 11.44 -4.35
C LEU A 38 -3.22 10.45 -5.44
N SER A 39 -3.25 9.16 -5.12
CA SER A 39 -3.13 8.07 -6.09
C SER A 39 -4.47 7.78 -6.78
N GLN A 40 -4.45 7.11 -7.93
CA GLN A 40 -5.66 6.71 -8.66
C GLN A 40 -6.63 5.88 -7.81
N SER A 41 -6.09 4.94 -7.02
CA SER A 41 -6.86 4.12 -6.10
C SER A 41 -7.45 4.93 -4.95
N SER A 42 -6.70 5.91 -4.42
CA SER A 42 -7.18 6.81 -3.36
C SER A 42 -8.33 7.71 -3.83
N ILE A 43 -8.30 8.17 -5.08
CA ILE A 43 -9.37 8.99 -5.68
C ILE A 43 -10.67 8.20 -5.74
N LYS A 44 -10.64 6.92 -6.13
CA LYS A 44 -11.83 6.07 -6.14
C LYS A 44 -12.46 5.94 -4.75
N THR A 45 -11.62 5.80 -3.72
CA THR A 45 -12.08 5.74 -2.33
C THR A 45 -12.67 7.07 -1.87
N LEU A 46 -12.02 8.18 -2.22
CA LEU A 46 -12.49 9.54 -1.92
C LEU A 46 -13.83 9.85 -2.58
N LEU A 47 -14.01 9.44 -3.85
CA LEU A 47 -15.26 9.58 -4.60
C LEU A 47 -16.42 8.81 -3.96
N ARG A 48 -16.14 7.70 -3.27
CA ARG A 48 -17.16 6.99 -2.49
C ARG A 48 -17.63 7.83 -1.29
N SER A 49 -16.69 8.35 -0.51
CA SER A 49 -16.93 9.41 0.48
C SER A 49 -15.60 9.86 1.12
N PRO A 50 -15.52 11.09 1.67
CA PRO A 50 -14.38 11.54 2.48
C PRO A 50 -14.11 10.66 3.71
N SER A 51 -15.15 10.09 4.33
CA SER A 51 -14.97 9.23 5.51
C SER A 51 -14.25 7.92 5.16
N HIS A 52 -14.59 7.30 4.03
CA HIS A 52 -13.92 6.10 3.53
C HIS A 52 -12.45 6.38 3.18
N TYR A 53 -12.11 7.58 2.71
CA TYR A 53 -10.73 7.94 2.45
C TYR A 53 -9.93 8.18 3.74
N LYS A 54 -10.50 8.91 4.71
CA LYS A 54 -9.79 9.30 5.94
C LYS A 54 -9.68 8.18 6.98
N HIS A 55 -10.69 7.32 7.07
CA HIS A 55 -10.78 6.29 8.13
C HIS A 55 -10.94 4.87 7.56
N GLY A 56 -10.95 4.71 6.24
CA GLY A 56 -11.09 3.40 5.63
C GLY A 56 -9.82 2.58 5.77
N GLU A 57 -9.93 1.42 6.40
CA GLU A 57 -8.85 0.44 6.42
C GLU A 57 -8.86 -0.37 5.11
N ARG A 58 -7.72 -0.41 4.42
CA ARG A 58 -7.55 -1.27 3.25
C ARG A 58 -7.44 -2.71 3.73
N LYS A 59 -8.50 -3.49 3.53
CA LYS A 59 -8.48 -4.93 3.79
C LYS A 59 -7.81 -5.64 2.63
N GLU A 60 -6.77 -6.40 2.95
CA GLU A 60 -6.14 -7.27 1.96
C GLU A 60 -7.04 -8.47 1.66
N THR A 61 -7.22 -8.77 0.38
CA THR A 61 -8.08 -9.87 -0.08
C THR A 61 -7.26 -10.92 -0.83
N ALA A 62 -7.77 -12.15 -0.92
CA ALA A 62 -7.09 -13.23 -1.65
C ALA A 62 -6.83 -12.86 -3.13
N ALA A 63 -7.79 -12.17 -3.77
CA ALA A 63 -7.64 -11.69 -5.14
C ALA A 63 -6.52 -10.64 -5.27
N MET A 64 -6.36 -9.76 -4.28
CA MET A 64 -5.25 -8.80 -4.26
C MET A 64 -3.90 -9.49 -4.11
N LYS A 65 -3.79 -10.47 -3.19
CA LYS A 65 -2.56 -11.26 -3.02
C LYS A 65 -2.15 -11.97 -4.30
N GLN A 66 -3.11 -12.58 -4.98
CA GLN A 66 -2.86 -13.24 -6.26
C GLN A 66 -2.44 -12.24 -7.36
N GLY A 67 -3.08 -11.07 -7.41
CA GLY A 67 -2.69 -10.00 -8.33
C GLY A 67 -1.26 -9.51 -8.09
N SER A 68 -0.91 -9.22 -6.84
CA SER A 68 0.43 -8.79 -6.44
C SER A 68 1.50 -9.85 -6.75
N LEU A 69 1.19 -11.13 -6.55
CA LEU A 69 2.10 -12.22 -6.92
C LEU A 69 2.42 -12.22 -8.42
N ILE A 70 1.39 -12.05 -9.26
CA ILE A 70 1.56 -12.03 -10.72
C ILE A 70 2.33 -10.77 -11.14
N ASP A 71 2.04 -9.63 -10.51
CA ASP A 71 2.71 -8.36 -10.78
C ASP A 71 4.22 -8.46 -10.48
N ILE A 72 4.59 -8.98 -9.31
CA ILE A 72 5.99 -9.21 -8.93
C ILE A 72 6.65 -10.22 -9.86
N ALA A 73 6.00 -11.34 -10.18
CA ALA A 73 6.55 -12.35 -11.08
C ALA A 73 6.88 -11.81 -12.48
N LEU A 74 6.17 -10.75 -12.92
CA LEU A 74 6.37 -10.12 -14.22
C LEU A 74 7.37 -8.96 -14.19
N THR A 75 7.29 -8.11 -13.16
CA THR A 75 8.04 -6.85 -13.09
C THR A 75 9.38 -7.00 -12.39
N GLU A 76 9.45 -7.85 -11.36
CA GLU A 76 10.57 -8.01 -10.44
C GLU A 76 10.80 -9.51 -10.14
N PRO A 77 11.10 -10.34 -11.16
CA PRO A 77 11.16 -11.80 -11.02
C PRO A 77 12.20 -12.26 -9.99
N GLU A 78 13.28 -11.51 -9.79
CA GLU A 78 14.29 -11.75 -8.75
C GLU A 78 13.75 -11.66 -7.33
N ARG A 79 12.69 -10.87 -7.09
CA ARG A 79 12.04 -10.77 -5.78
C ARG A 79 11.03 -11.89 -5.56
N LEU A 80 10.55 -12.53 -6.62
CA LEU A 80 9.59 -13.62 -6.50
C LEU A 80 10.10 -14.74 -5.58
N ASP A 81 11.37 -15.13 -5.77
CA ASP A 81 12.00 -16.20 -4.97
C ASP A 81 12.34 -15.75 -3.54
N ALA A 82 12.50 -14.44 -3.32
CA ALA A 82 12.79 -13.87 -2.01
C ALA A 82 11.51 -13.71 -1.16
N ASP A 83 10.43 -13.24 -1.78
CA ASP A 83 9.19 -12.87 -1.11
C ASP A 83 8.17 -14.02 -1.05
N TYR A 84 8.31 -15.05 -1.90
CA TYR A 84 7.37 -16.16 -2.00
C TYR A 84 8.02 -17.53 -1.94
N HIS A 85 7.27 -18.50 -1.41
CA HIS A 85 7.66 -19.90 -1.36
C HIS A 85 6.60 -20.80 -1.98
N VAL A 86 7.04 -21.70 -2.86
CA VAL A 86 6.18 -22.73 -3.43
C VAL A 86 5.98 -23.84 -2.40
N VAL A 87 4.74 -24.02 -1.97
CA VAL A 87 4.37 -25.11 -1.07
C VAL A 87 3.76 -26.28 -1.87
N PRO A 88 4.04 -27.54 -1.50
CA PRO A 88 3.42 -28.69 -2.15
C PRO A 88 1.89 -28.67 -2.05
N ALA A 89 1.21 -29.18 -3.07
CA ALA A 89 -0.24 -29.35 -3.04
C ALA A 89 -0.63 -30.25 -1.85
N GLY A 90 -1.49 -29.73 -0.96
CA GLY A 90 -1.89 -30.43 0.27
C GLY A 90 -1.05 -30.11 1.50
N PHE A 91 -0.01 -29.27 1.39
CA PHE A 91 0.70 -28.73 2.53
C PHE A 91 -0.28 -27.92 3.41
N ARG A 92 -0.42 -28.35 4.67
CA ARG A 92 -1.14 -27.60 5.69
C ARG A 92 -0.12 -27.10 6.70
N MET A 93 -0.01 -25.78 6.84
CA MET A 93 0.74 -25.19 7.95
C MET A 93 0.12 -25.65 9.27
N ASP A 94 0.94 -26.07 10.23
CA ASP A 94 0.46 -26.45 11.55
C ASP A 94 -0.12 -25.22 12.25
N PRO A 95 -1.44 -25.18 12.53
CA PRO A 95 -2.09 -24.02 13.15
C PRO A 95 -1.53 -23.68 14.55
N ARG A 96 -0.81 -24.60 15.21
CA ARG A 96 -0.17 -24.36 16.52
C ARG A 96 1.09 -23.53 16.44
N THR A 97 1.76 -23.50 15.28
CA THR A 97 2.99 -22.73 15.10
C THR A 97 2.76 -21.24 14.90
N LYS A 98 1.50 -20.80 14.69
CA LYS A 98 1.10 -19.41 14.37
C LYS A 98 1.88 -18.77 13.21
N ALA A 99 2.62 -19.54 12.43
CA ALA A 99 3.43 -19.06 11.31
C ALA A 99 2.59 -18.43 10.17
N TYR A 100 1.26 -18.53 10.22
CA TYR A 100 0.35 -17.88 9.28
C TYR A 100 0.03 -16.41 9.62
N GLN A 101 0.37 -15.92 10.83
CA GLN A 101 0.12 -14.53 11.27
C GLN A 101 1.26 -13.57 10.88
N ALA A 102 1.70 -13.61 9.61
CA ALA A 102 2.54 -12.56 9.03
C ALA A 102 1.65 -11.54 8.30
#